data_AF-A0AAU7ESK9-F1
#
_entry.id   AF-A0AAU7ESK9-F1
#
_cell.length_a   1.000
_cell.length_b   1.000
_cell.length_c   1.000
_cell.angle_alpha   90.00
_cell.angle_beta   90.00
_cell.angle_gamma   90.00
#
_symmetry.space_group_name_H-M   'P 1'
#
loop_
_entity.id
_entity.type
_entity.pdbx_description
1 polymer ?
#
loop_
_entity_poly.entity_id
_entity_poly.type
_entity_poly.pdbx_seq_one_letter_code
_entity_poly.pdbx_strand_id
1 'polypeptide(L)'
;MALALNFNLNFSFLEGEVCMDVTALTGLLLQVNKLVDSGEYENISISDVHDAIDSQRLLRFIKEKCGRDIDFSIYFESFVYGDFEEYYEEKMNQIYNAYAGDERRKWGVERLGLCLVLAWTIEIIQQGEGLRFS
;
A
#
# COMPACT_ATOMS: atom_id res chain seq x y z
N MET A 1 -44.86 21.05 29.76
CA MET A 1 -44.03 21.91 28.90
C MET A 1 -42.84 21.08 28.45
N ALA A 2 -42.58 21.05 27.14
CA ALA A 2 -41.90 19.97 26.41
C ALA A 2 -40.42 19.73 26.77
N LEU A 3 -40.00 18.48 26.55
CA LEU A 3 -38.60 18.04 26.43
C LEU A 3 -37.83 18.86 25.38
N ALA A 4 -36.55 19.10 25.62
CA ALA A 4 -35.56 19.30 24.58
C ALA A 4 -34.28 18.52 24.93
N LEU A 5 -34.16 17.32 24.36
CA LEU A 5 -32.88 16.70 24.02
C LEU A 5 -32.24 17.52 22.90
N ASN A 6 -30.94 17.80 22.97
CA ASN A 6 -30.11 17.95 21.77
C ASN A 6 -28.63 17.72 22.08
N PHE A 7 -28.20 16.52 21.70
CA PHE A 7 -26.95 16.20 21.00
C PHE A 7 -25.84 17.26 21.05
N ASN A 8 -24.81 17.02 21.86
CA ASN A 8 -23.47 17.48 21.53
C ASN A 8 -22.81 16.40 20.68
N LEU A 9 -22.82 16.67 19.37
CA LEU A 9 -22.06 15.97 18.34
C LEU A 9 -20.57 15.94 18.70
N ASN A 10 -19.96 14.81 18.36
CA ASN A 10 -18.56 14.45 18.57
C ASN A 10 -17.58 15.62 18.41
N PHE A 11 -16.93 15.99 19.51
CA PHE A 11 -15.80 16.90 19.56
C PHE A 11 -14.49 16.14 19.28
N SER A 12 -14.40 15.45 18.14
CA SER A 12 -13.20 14.69 17.74
C SER A 12 -12.67 15.06 16.35
N PHE A 13 -13.12 16.18 15.77
CA PHE A 13 -12.68 16.63 14.44
C PHE A 13 -11.65 17.77 14.53
N LEU A 14 -10.57 17.58 15.28
CA LEU A 14 -9.51 18.60 15.49
C LEU A 14 -8.07 18.09 15.41
N GLU A 15 -7.84 16.97 14.73
CA GLU A 15 -6.60 16.71 14.00
C GLU A 15 -7.02 16.20 12.62
N GLY A 16 -6.63 16.89 11.54
CA GLY A 16 -7.02 16.46 10.20
C GLY A 16 -6.34 15.14 9.90
N GLU A 17 -7.10 14.03 9.86
CA GLU A 17 -6.57 12.74 9.42
C GLU A 17 -5.90 12.93 8.05
N VAL A 18 -4.60 12.66 7.99
CA VAL A 18 -3.85 12.69 6.73
C VAL A 18 -4.33 11.50 5.91
N CYS A 19 -5.17 11.76 4.91
CA CYS A 19 -5.66 10.72 4.02
C CYS A 19 -4.75 10.56 2.79
N MET A 20 -4.51 9.31 2.39
CA MET A 20 -3.77 8.98 1.19
C MET A 20 -4.67 9.02 -0.05
N ASP A 21 -4.20 9.65 -1.13
CA ASP A 21 -4.93 9.67 -2.39
C ASP A 21 -4.90 8.28 -3.06
N VAL A 22 -6.07 7.75 -3.41
CA VAL A 22 -6.18 6.46 -4.12
C VAL A 22 -5.43 6.48 -5.46
N THR A 23 -5.25 7.65 -6.07
CA THR A 23 -4.46 7.82 -7.30
C THR A 23 -2.98 7.49 -7.09
N ALA A 24 -2.44 7.66 -5.88
CA ALA A 24 -1.07 7.27 -5.54
C ALA A 24 -0.89 5.75 -5.56
N LEU A 25 -1.81 5.01 -4.91
CA LEU A 25 -1.78 3.54 -4.87
C LEU A 25 -2.04 2.92 -6.24
N THR A 26 -3.00 3.47 -7.00
CA THR A 26 -3.28 3.00 -8.37
C THR A 26 -2.14 3.34 -9.33
N GLY A 27 -1.47 4.48 -9.17
CA GLY A 27 -0.22 4.79 -9.87
C GLY A 27 0.88 3.78 -9.58
N LEU A 28 1.04 3.37 -8.32
CA LEU A 28 2.00 2.34 -7.92
C LEU A 28 1.65 0.99 -8.55
N LEU A 29 0.38 0.59 -8.53
CA LEU A 29 -0.11 -0.63 -9.19
C LEU A 29 0.26 -0.67 -10.67
N LEU A 30 0.11 0.44 -11.40
CA LEU A 30 0.48 0.51 -12.82
C LEU A 30 1.99 0.31 -13.04
N GLN A 31 2.83 0.89 -12.18
CA GLN A 31 4.29 0.70 -12.24
C GLN A 31 4.67 -0.76 -11.96
N VAL A 32 4.11 -1.39 -10.94
CA VAL A 32 4.39 -2.80 -10.61
C VAL A 32 3.83 -3.74 -11.68
N ASN A 33 2.64 -3.46 -12.24
CA ASN A 33 2.06 -4.26 -13.31
C ASN A 33 2.95 -4.30 -14.55
N LYS A 34 3.58 -3.17 -14.91
CA LYS A 34 4.59 -3.12 -15.97
C LYS A 34 5.79 -4.02 -15.67
N LEU A 35 6.27 -4.08 -14.42
CA LEU A 35 7.37 -4.98 -14.04
C LEU A 35 6.98 -6.46 -14.09
N VAL A 36 5.72 -6.79 -13.80
CA VAL A 36 5.20 -8.15 -13.94
C VAL A 36 5.13 -8.55 -15.41
N ASP A 37 4.58 -7.68 -16.25
CA ASP A 37 4.40 -7.93 -17.70
C ASP A 37 5.73 -8.12 -18.43
N SER A 38 6.82 -7.50 -17.95
CA SER A 38 8.13 -7.66 -18.60
C SER A 38 8.71 -9.07 -18.46
N GLY A 39 8.33 -9.83 -17.42
CA GLY A 39 8.91 -11.14 -17.12
C GLY A 39 10.37 -11.12 -16.63
N GLU A 40 11.03 -9.96 -16.60
CA GLU A 40 12.45 -9.82 -16.24
C GLU A 40 12.70 -9.99 -14.72
N TYR A 41 11.66 -9.79 -13.91
CA TYR A 41 11.74 -9.71 -12.45
C TYR A 41 11.07 -10.89 -11.74
N GLU A 42 10.91 -12.03 -12.43
CA GLU A 42 10.33 -13.25 -11.85
C GLU A 42 11.18 -13.86 -10.72
N ASN A 43 12.42 -13.40 -10.56
CA ASN A 43 13.33 -13.82 -9.49
C ASN A 43 13.04 -13.17 -8.13
N ILE A 44 12.19 -12.14 -8.05
CA ILE A 44 11.71 -11.60 -6.76
C ILE A 44 10.70 -12.59 -6.19
N SER A 45 11.09 -13.27 -5.11
CA SER A 45 10.25 -14.27 -4.45
C SER A 45 9.27 -13.63 -3.45
N ILE A 46 8.29 -14.41 -2.99
CA ILE A 46 7.42 -14.03 -1.87
C ILE A 46 8.24 -13.76 -0.61
N SER A 47 9.27 -14.58 -0.34
CA SER A 47 10.14 -14.40 0.83
C SER A 47 10.89 -13.07 0.78
N ASP A 48 11.40 -12.67 -0.38
CA ASP A 48 12.08 -11.37 -0.51
C ASP A 48 11.13 -10.20 -0.19
N VAL A 49 9.86 -10.31 -0.59
CA VAL A 49 8.83 -9.31 -0.27
C VAL A 49 8.54 -9.28 1.23
N HIS A 50 8.43 -10.44 1.88
CA HIS A 50 8.25 -10.52 3.34
C HIS A 50 9.42 -9.87 4.08
N ASP A 51 10.67 -10.21 3.72
CA ASP A 51 11.88 -9.64 4.34
C ASP A 51 11.92 -8.12 4.16
N ALA A 52 11.47 -7.62 3.00
CA ALA A 52 11.43 -6.19 2.72
C ALA A 52 10.34 -5.45 3.50
N ILE A 53 9.17 -6.07 3.73
CA ILE A 53 8.08 -5.53 4.58
C ILE A 53 8.53 -5.51 6.05
N ASP A 54 9.12 -6.60 6.54
CA ASP A 54 9.65 -6.71 7.90
C ASP A 54 10.75 -5.66 8.15
N SER A 55 11.48 -5.28 7.10
CA SER A 55 12.51 -4.24 7.15
C SER A 55 11.98 -2.82 6.90
N GLN A 56 10.65 -2.63 6.73
CA GLN A 56 9.99 -1.36 6.40
C GLN A 56 10.61 -0.63 5.20
N ARG A 57 10.95 -1.38 4.15
CA ARG A 57 11.69 -0.88 2.98
C ARG A 57 11.22 -1.51 1.68
N LEU A 58 9.96 -1.91 1.57
CA LEU A 58 9.44 -2.63 0.41
C LEU A 58 9.64 -1.85 -0.89
N LEU A 59 9.26 -0.58 -0.94
CA LEU A 59 9.39 0.22 -2.17
C LEU A 59 10.85 0.50 -2.53
N ARG A 60 11.72 0.68 -1.52
CA ARG A 60 13.16 0.86 -1.72
C ARG A 60 13.80 -0.41 -2.25
N PHE A 61 13.46 -1.58 -1.70
CA PHE A 61 13.88 -2.88 -2.19
C PHE A 61 13.49 -3.08 -3.66
N ILE A 62 12.24 -2.77 -4.04
CA ILE A 62 11.79 -2.86 -5.43
C ILE A 62 12.60 -1.90 -6.33
N LYS A 63 12.80 -0.65 -5.92
CA LYS A 63 13.63 0.32 -6.67
C LYS A 63 15.07 -0.17 -6.85
N GLU A 64 15.66 -0.79 -5.83
CA GLU A 64 17.02 -1.36 -5.89
C GLU A 64 17.11 -2.57 -6.83
N LYS A 65 16.09 -3.44 -6.85
CA LYS A 65 16.06 -4.64 -7.72
C LYS A 65 15.71 -4.31 -9.17
N CYS A 66 14.79 -3.39 -9.40
CA CYS A 66 14.28 -3.06 -10.74
C CYS A 66 14.97 -1.85 -11.38
N GLY A 67 15.79 -1.12 -10.61
CA GLY A 67 16.66 -0.07 -11.12
C GLY A 67 15.91 0.98 -11.94
N ARG A 68 16.25 1.08 -13.24
CA ARG A 68 15.74 2.12 -14.15
C ARG A 68 14.36 1.79 -14.73
N ASP A 69 13.85 0.58 -14.53
CA ASP A 69 12.56 0.18 -15.12
C ASP A 69 11.36 0.70 -14.32
N ILE A 70 11.63 1.26 -13.14
CA ILE A 70 10.65 1.86 -12.25
C ILE A 70 11.04 3.30 -11.89
N ASP A 71 10.05 4.17 -11.80
CA ASP A 71 10.22 5.52 -11.29
C ASP A 71 9.31 5.74 -10.06
N PHE A 72 9.93 5.75 -8.89
CA PHE A 72 9.29 6.03 -7.61
C PHE A 72 9.62 7.43 -7.06
N SER A 73 10.22 8.32 -7.85
CA SER A 73 10.55 9.69 -7.40
C SER A 73 9.33 10.42 -6.85
N ILE A 74 8.15 10.24 -7.45
CA ILE A 74 6.89 10.84 -6.98
C ILE A 74 6.46 10.36 -5.58
N TYR A 75 6.92 9.20 -5.12
CA TYR A 75 6.57 8.64 -3.81
C TYR A 75 7.59 8.97 -2.72
N PHE A 76 8.85 9.25 -3.08
CA PHE A 76 9.94 9.48 -2.12
C PHE A 76 10.44 10.92 -2.05
N GLU A 77 10.41 11.62 -3.19
CA GLU A 77 11.13 12.88 -3.38
C GLU A 77 10.15 14.06 -3.55
N SER A 78 8.85 13.77 -3.64
CA SER A 78 7.78 14.74 -3.88
C SER A 78 6.83 14.82 -2.70
N PHE A 79 6.28 16.01 -2.45
CA PHE A 79 5.23 16.23 -1.44
C PHE A 79 3.81 16.02 -2.00
N VAL A 80 3.66 15.59 -3.27
CA VAL A 80 2.36 15.44 -3.94
C VAL A 80 1.42 14.51 -3.16
N TYR A 81 1.94 13.44 -2.56
CA TYR A 81 1.15 12.45 -1.82
C TYR A 81 1.44 12.46 -0.31
N GLY A 82 2.02 13.53 0.23
CA GLY A 82 2.40 13.58 1.65
C GLY A 82 3.44 12.50 2.00
N ASP A 83 3.27 11.86 3.16
CA ASP A 83 4.14 10.75 3.59
C ASP A 83 3.63 9.40 3.04
N PHE A 84 3.79 9.21 1.73
CA PHE A 84 3.34 7.99 1.07
C PHE A 84 4.08 6.74 1.55
N GLU A 85 5.39 6.87 1.77
CA GLU A 85 6.21 5.73 2.19
C GLU A 85 5.79 5.24 3.57
N GLU A 86 5.65 6.13 4.56
CA GLU A 86 5.20 5.75 5.90
C GLU A 86 3.82 5.08 5.86
N TYR A 87 2.85 5.70 5.18
CA TYR A 87 1.50 5.14 5.02
C TYR A 87 1.52 3.74 4.39
N TYR A 88 2.27 3.58 3.30
CA TYR A 88 2.29 2.33 2.54
C TYR A 88 2.98 1.20 3.32
N GLU A 89 4.10 1.50 3.99
CA GLU A 89 4.80 0.52 4.83
C GLU A 89 3.95 0.11 6.04
N GLU A 90 3.21 1.03 6.66
CA GLU A 90 2.26 0.71 7.73
C GLU A 90 1.17 -0.25 7.24
N LYS A 91 0.52 0.06 6.11
CA LYS A 91 -0.57 -0.76 5.57
C LYS A 91 -0.08 -2.12 5.08
N MET A 92 1.10 -2.20 4.48
CA MET A 92 1.72 -3.48 4.12
C MET A 92 2.03 -4.33 5.35
N ASN A 93 2.56 -3.73 6.41
CA ASN A 93 2.81 -4.44 7.67
C ASN A 93 1.51 -4.96 8.31
N GLN A 94 0.42 -4.19 8.25
CA GLN A 94 -0.89 -4.64 8.76
C GLN A 94 -1.40 -5.87 7.99
N ILE A 95 -1.33 -5.86 6.66
CA ILE A 95 -1.72 -7.00 5.82
C ILE A 95 -0.81 -8.21 6.07
N TYR A 96 0.50 -8.00 6.13
CA TYR A 96 1.49 -9.05 6.41
C TYR A 96 1.21 -9.74 7.74
N ASN A 97 1.06 -8.98 8.83
CA ASN A 97 0.77 -9.54 10.15
C ASN A 97 -0.55 -10.31 10.22
N ALA A 98 -1.54 -9.92 9.41
CA ALA A 98 -2.84 -10.58 9.37
C ALA A 98 -2.85 -11.84 8.51
N TYR A 99 -2.05 -11.88 7.43
CA TYR A 99 -2.27 -12.82 6.33
C TYR A 99 -1.02 -13.49 5.75
N ALA A 100 0.17 -13.27 6.31
CA ALA A 100 1.36 -14.03 5.93
C ALA A 100 1.11 -15.54 6.06
N GLY A 101 1.44 -16.31 5.03
CA GLY A 101 1.17 -17.74 4.90
C GLY A 101 -0.20 -18.09 4.28
N ASP A 102 -1.08 -17.12 4.07
CA ASP A 102 -2.39 -17.29 3.42
C ASP A 102 -2.44 -16.73 1.98
N GLU A 103 -1.30 -16.35 1.39
CA GLU A 103 -1.20 -15.65 0.10
C GLU A 103 -1.94 -16.40 -1.01
N ARG A 104 -1.68 -17.72 -1.06
CA ARG A 104 -2.33 -18.67 -1.97
C ARG A 104 -3.84 -18.69 -1.80
N ARG A 105 -4.30 -18.83 -0.55
CA ARG A 105 -5.71 -19.07 -0.23
C ARG A 105 -6.55 -17.84 -0.50
N LYS A 106 -6.01 -16.65 -0.25
CA LYS A 106 -6.74 -15.37 -0.33
C LYS A 106 -6.62 -14.69 -1.69
N TRP A 107 -5.44 -14.71 -2.30
CA TRP A 107 -5.19 -13.97 -3.54
C TRP A 107 -4.70 -14.86 -4.69
N GLY A 108 -4.54 -16.17 -4.48
CA GLY A 108 -4.04 -17.07 -5.53
C GLY A 108 -2.58 -16.81 -5.91
N VAL A 109 -1.83 -16.09 -5.07
CA VAL A 109 -0.43 -15.75 -5.32
C VAL A 109 0.46 -16.79 -4.62
N GLU A 110 1.26 -17.50 -5.42
CA GLU A 110 2.09 -18.62 -4.92
C GLU A 110 3.56 -18.54 -5.32
N ARG A 111 3.90 -17.71 -6.33
CA ARG A 111 5.20 -17.75 -6.99
C ARG A 111 5.92 -16.41 -7.02
N LEU A 112 5.28 -15.40 -7.61
CA LEU A 112 5.92 -14.14 -7.96
C LEU A 112 5.70 -13.10 -6.86
N GLY A 113 6.79 -12.60 -6.27
CA GLY A 113 6.72 -11.57 -5.23
C GLY A 113 6.08 -10.28 -5.74
N LEU A 114 6.34 -9.87 -6.99
CA LEU A 114 5.67 -8.70 -7.58
C LEU A 114 4.15 -8.87 -7.71
N CYS A 115 3.65 -10.09 -7.93
CA CYS A 115 2.21 -10.34 -7.88
C CYS A 115 1.64 -10.22 -6.47
N LEU A 116 2.43 -10.52 -5.43
CA LEU A 116 2.04 -10.30 -4.05
C LEU A 116 1.92 -8.80 -3.74
N VAL A 117 2.91 -8.01 -4.18
CA VAL A 117 2.88 -6.55 -4.04
C VAL A 117 1.63 -5.96 -4.71
N LEU A 118 1.28 -6.41 -5.92
CA LEU A 118 0.03 -6.02 -6.58
C LEU A 118 -1.20 -6.40 -5.76
N ALA A 119 -1.32 -7.67 -5.36
CA ALA A 119 -2.47 -8.17 -4.64
C ALA A 119 -2.70 -7.43 -3.32
N TRP A 120 -1.63 -7.16 -2.57
CA TRP A 120 -1.73 -6.47 -1.29
C TRP A 120 -1.93 -4.97 -1.45
N THR A 121 -1.39 -4.34 -2.50
CA THR A 121 -1.75 -2.94 -2.80
C THR A 121 -3.24 -2.81 -3.17
N ILE A 122 -3.80 -3.77 -3.91
CA ILE A 122 -5.25 -3.85 -4.18
C ILE A 122 -6.03 -4.04 -2.88
N GLU A 123 -5.56 -4.89 -1.97
CA GLU A 123 -6.17 -5.08 -0.65
C GLU A 123 -6.19 -3.78 0.17
N ILE A 124 -5.12 -2.97 0.17
CA ILE A 124 -5.11 -1.63 0.80
C ILE A 124 -6.24 -0.77 0.22
N ILE A 125 -6.37 -0.72 -1.10
CA ILE A 125 -7.44 0.03 -1.77
C ILE A 125 -8.83 -0.50 -1.38
N GLN A 126 -8.98 -1.83 -1.31
CA GLN A 126 -10.24 -2.49 -0.97
C GLN A 126 -10.67 -2.23 0.47
N GLN A 127 -9.72 -2.19 1.42
CA GLN A 127 -10.00 -1.88 2.83
C GLN A 127 -10.44 -0.42 3.00
N GLY A 128 -9.93 0.49 2.17
CA GLY A 128 -10.37 1.89 2.11
C GLY A 128 -9.97 2.74 3.32
N GLU A 129 -9.23 2.16 4.27
CA GLU A 129 -8.85 2.83 5.51
C GLU A 129 -7.80 3.92 5.25
N GLY A 130 -8.08 5.15 5.69
CA GLY A 130 -7.18 6.29 5.47
C GLY A 130 -7.12 6.78 4.03
N LEU A 131 -8.04 6.36 3.15
CA LEU A 131 -8.04 6.78 1.75
C LEU A 131 -8.95 7.98 1.47
N ARG A 132 -8.46 8.84 0.58
CA ARG A 132 -9.23 9.87 -0.09
C ARG A 132 -9.49 9.47 -1.53
N PHE A 133 -10.76 9.50 -1.92
CA PHE A 133 -11.19 9.32 -3.31
C PHE A 133 -11.34 10.70 -3.97
N SER A 134 -10.91 10.80 -5.22
CA SER A 134 -11.00 12.00 -6.06
C SER A 134 -12.41 12.26 -6.56
#